data_AF-A0A2W0H7L4-F1
#
_entry.id   AF-A0A2W0H7L4-F1
#
_cell.length_a   1.000
_cell.length_b   1.000
_cell.length_c   1.000
_cell.angle_alpha   90.00
_cell.angle_beta   90.00
_cell.angle_gamma   90.00
#
_symmetry.space_group_name_H-M   'P 1'
#
loop_
_entity.id
_entity.type
_entity.pdbx_description
1 polymer ?
#
loop_
_entity_poly.entity_id
_entity_poly.type
_entity_poly.pdbx_seq_one_letter_code
_entity_poly.pdbx_strand_id
1 'polypeptide(L)'
;MKRLFAAGAAVLFLSGCGGEEEAGYDFEGRLIANAYGELLPVFVDDNLTEEEYLAFHEDPSAVDDYEAEVYRLLVTEDTKVFIGEDEVEVSAEFSYPLSDFFSPFLREEAGIRVKTKEAFEPEVTTGSEYLLHQRPEFTPVYTAESVYLEEVSMEQLIEGFMDDIRPLEDGYGILIFTDLPFSQDNFMEARSLFDNYHFPGDSFVINQVYFTTEAGMYDDAVDAYPYYVFMNDSRVITETSDEDELRTLLEEEGFERGRSIQ
;
A
#
# COMPACT_ATOMS: atom_id res chain seq x y z
N MET A 1 -58.95 -49.90 -0.94
CA MET A 1 -57.56 -50.34 -0.70
C MET A 1 -56.61 -49.45 -1.48
N LYS A 2 -55.67 -48.85 -0.74
CA LYS A 2 -54.36 -48.26 -1.10
C LYS A 2 -54.28 -47.32 -2.32
N ARG A 3 -54.28 -46.02 -2.00
CA ARG A 3 -53.63 -44.94 -2.76
C ARG A 3 -52.11 -45.05 -2.55
N LEU A 4 -51.32 -44.98 -3.61
CA LEU A 4 -49.87 -44.81 -3.55
C LEU A 4 -49.55 -43.35 -3.85
N PHE A 5 -49.14 -42.62 -2.81
CA PHE A 5 -48.39 -41.37 -2.94
C PHE A 5 -46.92 -41.74 -3.18
N ALA A 6 -46.37 -41.33 -4.31
CA ALA A 6 -44.93 -41.32 -4.51
C ALA A 6 -44.43 -39.91 -4.16
N ALA A 7 -43.92 -39.76 -2.94
CA ALA A 7 -43.10 -38.63 -2.54
C ALA A 7 -41.72 -38.82 -3.19
N GLY A 8 -41.42 -38.04 -4.23
CA GLY A 8 -40.08 -37.95 -4.81
C GLY A 8 -39.25 -36.99 -3.96
N ALA A 9 -38.22 -37.53 -3.32
CA ALA A 9 -37.30 -36.83 -2.45
C ALA A 9 -36.61 -35.66 -3.16
N ALA A 10 -36.65 -34.48 -2.51
CA ALA A 10 -35.75 -33.38 -2.80
C ALA A 10 -34.33 -33.84 -2.46
N VAL A 11 -33.47 -33.94 -3.48
CA VAL A 11 -32.04 -34.11 -3.31
C VAL A 11 -31.50 -32.73 -2.93
N LEU A 12 -31.38 -32.50 -1.62
CA LEU A 12 -30.55 -31.44 -1.06
C LEU A 12 -29.10 -31.79 -1.38
N PHE A 13 -28.53 -31.14 -2.39
CA PHE A 13 -27.09 -31.08 -2.57
C PHE A 13 -26.51 -30.21 -1.45
N LEU A 14 -26.33 -30.80 -0.28
CA LEU A 14 -25.35 -30.34 0.69
C LEU A 14 -23.98 -30.75 0.15
N SER A 15 -23.39 -29.91 -0.71
CA SER A 15 -21.97 -29.94 -1.02
C SER A 15 -21.19 -29.43 0.19
N GLY A 16 -21.12 -30.28 1.22
CA GLY A 16 -20.08 -30.20 2.24
C GLY A 16 -18.86 -30.95 1.70
N CYS A 17 -17.91 -30.21 1.14
CA CYS A 17 -16.54 -30.69 0.94
C CYS A 17 -15.69 -29.97 1.97
N GLY A 18 -15.28 -30.71 3.00
CA GLY A 18 -14.36 -30.22 4.02
C GLY A 18 -12.94 -30.21 3.48
N GLY A 19 -12.22 -29.15 3.83
CA GLY A 19 -10.78 -28.99 3.63
C GLY A 19 -10.40 -27.61 4.16
N GLU A 20 -9.78 -27.61 5.34
CA GLU A 20 -9.18 -26.48 6.07
C GLU A 20 -10.16 -25.50 6.75
N GLU A 21 -10.09 -25.48 8.09
CA GLU A 21 -10.45 -24.31 8.88
C GLU A 21 -9.53 -23.17 8.43
N GLU A 22 -9.97 -22.34 7.48
CA GLU A 22 -9.46 -20.99 7.29
C GLU A 22 -9.74 -20.23 8.59
N ALA A 23 -8.81 -20.29 9.53
CA ALA A 23 -8.82 -19.35 10.63
C ALA A 23 -8.46 -17.98 10.07
N GLY A 24 -9.48 -17.14 9.86
CA GLY A 24 -9.52 -15.89 10.61
C GLY A 24 -9.22 -14.60 9.87
N TYR A 25 -9.63 -14.44 8.62
CA TYR A 25 -9.80 -13.10 8.02
C TYR A 25 -11.28 -12.79 7.87
N ASP A 26 -11.63 -11.52 8.04
CA ASP A 26 -13.00 -11.06 7.86
C ASP A 26 -13.25 -10.69 6.40
N PHE A 27 -12.27 -10.08 5.72
CA PHE A 27 -12.30 -9.83 4.28
C PHE A 27 -10.91 -9.69 3.66
N GLU A 28 -10.86 -9.72 2.33
CA GLU A 28 -9.66 -9.57 1.49
C GLU A 28 -9.97 -8.58 0.36
N GLY A 29 -8.98 -7.80 -0.07
CA GLY A 29 -9.10 -6.86 -1.17
C GLY A 29 -7.76 -6.28 -1.57
N ARG A 30 -7.79 -5.08 -2.15
CA ARG A 30 -6.62 -4.30 -2.54
C ARG A 30 -6.66 -2.92 -1.92
N LEU A 31 -5.50 -2.42 -1.54
CA LEU A 31 -5.33 -1.01 -1.23
C LEU A 31 -5.52 -0.17 -2.49
N ILE A 32 -6.08 1.02 -2.36
CA ILE A 32 -6.28 1.93 -3.48
C ILE A 32 -5.74 3.32 -3.14
N ALA A 33 -5.17 3.99 -4.13
CA ALA A 33 -4.48 5.27 -3.96
C ALA A 33 -5.46 6.42 -3.65
N ASN A 34 -5.96 6.51 -2.41
CA ASN A 34 -6.75 7.62 -1.85
C ASN A 34 -6.87 7.52 -0.31
N ALA A 35 -5.75 7.36 0.40
CA ALA A 35 -5.77 7.40 1.86
C ALA A 35 -6.13 8.81 2.36
N TYR A 36 -7.20 8.92 3.14
CA TYR A 36 -7.61 10.18 3.78
C TYR A 36 -7.46 10.05 5.30
N GLY A 37 -6.37 10.61 5.83
CA GLY A 37 -6.07 10.58 7.26
C GLY A 37 -5.63 9.19 7.73
N GLU A 38 -6.21 8.71 8.83
CA GLU A 38 -5.89 7.42 9.47
C GLU A 38 -6.67 6.24 8.87
N LEU A 39 -7.42 6.47 7.79
CA LEU A 39 -8.33 5.50 7.19
C LEU A 39 -7.78 4.98 5.87
N LEU A 40 -7.40 3.71 5.84
CA LEU A 40 -6.94 3.01 4.64
C LEU A 40 -8.14 2.55 3.81
N PRO A 41 -8.25 2.96 2.55
CA PRO A 41 -9.30 2.46 1.67
C PRO A 41 -8.94 1.05 1.17
N VAL A 42 -9.88 0.12 1.26
CA VAL A 42 -9.76 -1.24 0.74
C VAL A 42 -10.89 -1.50 -0.24
N PHE A 43 -10.51 -1.78 -1.48
CA PHE A 43 -11.43 -2.21 -2.53
C PHE A 43 -11.47 -3.74 -2.56
N VAL A 44 -12.66 -4.33 -2.43
CA VAL A 44 -12.82 -5.80 -2.45
C VAL A 44 -13.14 -6.26 -3.87
N ASP A 45 -14.26 -5.80 -4.43
CA ASP A 45 -14.68 -6.12 -5.79
C ASP A 45 -15.74 -5.13 -6.29
N ASP A 46 -15.95 -5.09 -7.59
CA ASP A 46 -17.10 -4.45 -8.22
C ASP A 46 -17.63 -5.26 -9.40
N ASN A 47 -18.80 -4.86 -9.90
CA ASN A 47 -19.43 -5.52 -11.04
C ASN A 47 -19.04 -4.92 -12.41
N LEU A 48 -18.03 -4.05 -12.47
CA LEU A 48 -17.64 -3.35 -13.69
C LEU A 48 -16.61 -4.15 -14.49
N THR A 49 -16.82 -4.27 -15.79
CA THR A 49 -15.72 -4.62 -16.70
C THR A 49 -14.79 -3.42 -16.91
N GLU A 50 -13.59 -3.64 -17.45
CA GLU A 50 -12.65 -2.55 -17.75
C GLU A 50 -13.25 -1.49 -18.70
N GLU A 51 -14.01 -1.93 -19.71
CA GLU A 51 -14.70 -1.02 -20.65
C GLU A 51 -15.80 -0.22 -19.94
N GLU A 52 -16.55 -0.86 -19.04
CA GLU A 52 -17.59 -0.20 -18.24
C GLU A 52 -17.01 0.75 -17.20
N TYR A 53 -15.88 0.42 -16.59
CA TYR A 53 -15.16 1.30 -15.67
C TYR A 53 -14.74 2.61 -16.35
N LEU A 54 -14.14 2.51 -17.54
CA LEU A 54 -13.77 3.67 -18.34
C LEU A 54 -14.99 4.50 -18.75
N ALA A 55 -16.07 3.84 -19.18
CA ALA A 55 -17.32 4.50 -19.55
C ALA A 55 -17.99 5.20 -18.34
N PHE A 56 -18.02 4.54 -17.18
CA PHE A 56 -18.59 5.08 -15.95
C PHE A 56 -17.83 6.31 -15.47
N HIS A 57 -16.50 6.34 -15.68
CA HIS A 57 -15.66 7.50 -15.35
C HIS A 57 -16.01 8.74 -16.19
N GLU A 58 -16.48 8.55 -17.43
CA GLU A 58 -16.94 9.64 -18.30
C GLU A 58 -18.41 10.02 -18.05
N ASP A 59 -19.27 9.02 -17.85
CA ASP A 59 -20.71 9.16 -17.62
C ASP A 59 -21.20 8.06 -16.67
N PRO A 60 -21.51 8.39 -15.39
CA PRO A 60 -22.02 7.41 -14.43
C PRO A 60 -23.35 6.76 -14.83
N SER A 61 -24.08 7.32 -15.81
CA SER A 61 -25.30 6.71 -16.34
C SER A 61 -25.04 5.66 -17.42
N ALA A 62 -23.78 5.41 -17.79
CA ALA A 62 -23.39 4.40 -18.77
C ALA A 62 -23.55 2.96 -18.26
N VAL A 63 -23.61 2.77 -16.94
CA VAL A 63 -23.79 1.46 -16.30
C VAL A 63 -25.06 1.49 -15.46
N ASP A 64 -26.00 0.65 -15.82
CA ASP A 64 -27.16 0.37 -14.99
C ASP A 64 -26.74 -0.59 -13.86
N ASP A 65 -27.18 -0.33 -12.64
CA ASP A 65 -26.97 -1.21 -11.47
C ASP A 65 -25.51 -1.41 -11.03
N TYR A 66 -24.72 -0.33 -10.91
CA TYR A 66 -23.38 -0.40 -10.28
C TYR A 66 -23.46 -0.94 -8.84
N GLU A 67 -22.66 -1.98 -8.57
CA GLU A 67 -22.49 -2.63 -7.27
C GLU A 67 -21.00 -2.72 -6.95
N ALA A 68 -20.62 -2.32 -5.74
CA ALA A 68 -19.24 -2.44 -5.29
C ALA A 68 -19.15 -2.66 -3.78
N GLU A 69 -18.11 -3.38 -3.38
CA GLU A 69 -17.74 -3.65 -2.00
C GLU A 69 -16.43 -2.92 -1.68
N VAL A 70 -16.53 -1.85 -0.89
CA VAL A 70 -15.40 -0.98 -0.53
C VAL A 70 -15.49 -0.61 0.94
N TYR A 71 -14.38 -0.75 1.65
CA TYR A 71 -14.26 -0.46 3.07
C TYR A 71 -13.21 0.59 3.36
N ARG A 72 -13.32 1.20 4.54
CA ARG A 72 -12.27 2.04 5.11
C ARG A 72 -11.82 1.45 6.44
N LEU A 73 -10.52 1.25 6.57
CA LEU A 73 -9.92 0.64 7.75
C LEU A 73 -9.27 1.68 8.63
N LEU A 74 -9.74 1.73 9.87
CA LEU A 74 -9.05 2.44 10.94
C LEU A 74 -7.93 1.56 11.49
N VAL A 75 -6.69 2.00 11.25
CA VAL A 75 -5.49 1.41 11.83
C VAL A 75 -5.14 2.21 13.09
N THR A 76 -4.87 1.52 14.20
CA THR A 76 -4.51 2.13 15.48
C THR A 76 -3.15 1.62 15.96
N GLU A 77 -2.61 2.19 17.03
CA GLU A 77 -1.36 1.72 17.67
C GLU A 77 -1.38 0.25 18.14
N ASP A 78 -2.59 -0.32 18.30
CA ASP A 78 -2.79 -1.72 18.69
C ASP A 78 -2.94 -2.67 17.47
N THR A 79 -3.04 -2.13 16.26
CA THR A 79 -3.23 -2.94 15.05
C THR A 79 -1.91 -3.64 14.72
N LYS A 80 -1.96 -4.95 14.54
CA LYS A 80 -0.80 -5.73 14.10
C LYS A 80 -0.70 -5.70 12.58
N VAL A 81 0.50 -5.48 12.07
CA VAL A 81 0.78 -5.49 10.63
C VAL A 81 1.69 -6.66 10.31
N PHE A 82 1.31 -7.45 9.33
CA PHE A 82 2.08 -8.56 8.79
C PHE A 82 2.35 -8.33 7.31
N ILE A 83 3.51 -8.73 6.82
CA ILE A 83 3.89 -8.55 5.41
C ILE A 83 4.42 -9.86 4.82
N GLY A 84 4.09 -10.10 3.55
CA GLY A 84 4.60 -11.19 2.75
C GLY A 84 3.92 -12.54 3.03
N GLU A 85 4.37 -13.57 2.30
CA GLU A 85 3.80 -14.93 2.39
C GLU A 85 4.02 -15.56 3.77
N ASP A 86 5.15 -15.24 4.42
CA ASP A 86 5.50 -15.75 5.75
C ASP A 86 4.79 -14.99 6.89
N GLU A 87 3.96 -13.99 6.56
CA GLU A 87 3.19 -13.17 7.50
C GLU A 87 4.04 -12.69 8.69
N VAL A 88 5.17 -12.04 8.39
CA VAL A 88 6.10 -11.58 9.44
C VAL A 88 5.56 -10.30 10.09
N GLU A 89 5.46 -10.29 11.42
CA GLU A 89 4.96 -9.13 12.16
C GLU A 89 5.95 -7.97 12.09
N VAL A 90 5.46 -6.81 11.66
CA VAL A 90 6.24 -5.58 11.52
C VAL A 90 6.00 -4.68 12.73
N SER A 91 7.09 -4.21 13.33
CA SER A 91 7.05 -3.21 14.39
C SER A 91 6.98 -1.81 13.79
N ALA A 92 5.88 -1.10 14.04
CA ALA A 92 5.65 0.25 13.56
C ALA A 92 4.93 1.11 14.62
N GLU A 93 5.37 2.35 14.77
CA GLU A 93 4.74 3.36 15.61
C GLU A 93 3.82 4.24 14.74
N PHE A 94 2.51 3.97 14.81
CA PHE A 94 1.49 4.69 14.03
C PHE A 94 1.08 6.05 14.62
N SER A 95 1.92 6.65 15.47
CA SER A 95 1.73 8.01 16.01
C SER A 95 2.09 9.11 14.98
N TYR A 96 2.86 8.73 13.95
CA TYR A 96 3.20 9.51 12.76
C TYR A 96 2.24 9.15 11.60
N PRO A 97 2.03 10.01 10.58
CA PRO A 97 1.03 9.76 9.54
C PRO A 97 1.11 8.35 8.95
N LEU A 98 0.07 7.56 9.21
CA LEU A 98 -0.13 6.21 8.67
C LEU A 98 0.10 6.15 7.16
N SER A 99 -0.26 7.22 6.45
CA SER A 99 -0.05 7.35 5.02
C SER A 99 1.41 7.13 4.61
N ASP A 100 2.39 7.49 5.42
CA ASP A 100 3.80 7.37 5.05
C ASP A 100 4.26 5.91 5.13
N PHE A 101 3.80 5.16 6.14
CA PHE A 101 4.05 3.71 6.24
C PHE A 101 3.34 2.95 5.12
N PHE A 102 2.07 3.25 4.86
CA PHE A 102 1.25 2.53 3.88
C PHE A 102 1.43 3.03 2.44
N SER A 103 2.07 4.18 2.21
CA SER A 103 2.30 4.77 0.87
C SER A 103 2.83 3.77 -0.18
N PRO A 104 3.82 2.92 0.14
CA PRO A 104 4.35 1.94 -0.81
C PRO A 104 3.26 0.96 -1.28
N PHE A 105 2.45 0.47 -0.34
CA PHE A 105 1.40 -0.51 -0.59
C PHE A 105 0.17 0.12 -1.25
N LEU A 106 -0.15 1.37 -0.92
CA LEU A 106 -1.23 2.14 -1.55
C LEU A 106 -0.92 2.43 -3.02
N ARG A 107 0.35 2.71 -3.34
CA ARG A 107 0.80 3.02 -4.70
C ARG A 107 0.70 1.81 -5.61
N GLU A 108 1.18 0.66 -5.14
CA GLU A 108 1.21 -0.58 -5.91
C GLU A 108 -0.11 -1.35 -5.84
N GLU A 109 -1.15 -0.75 -5.24
CA GLU A 109 -2.47 -1.35 -5.02
C GLU A 109 -2.38 -2.75 -4.40
N ALA A 110 -1.46 -2.91 -3.43
CA ALA A 110 -1.08 -4.19 -2.86
C ALA A 110 -2.28 -4.94 -2.27
N GLY A 111 -2.27 -6.27 -2.40
CA GLY A 111 -3.24 -7.12 -1.74
C GLY A 111 -3.24 -6.92 -0.22
N ILE A 112 -4.43 -6.97 0.38
CA ILE A 112 -4.60 -6.85 1.83
C ILE A 112 -5.65 -7.84 2.33
N ARG A 113 -5.31 -8.58 3.39
CA ARG A 113 -6.25 -9.40 4.17
C ARG A 113 -6.40 -8.79 5.55
N VAL A 114 -7.61 -8.84 6.11
CA VAL A 114 -7.96 -8.01 7.27
C VAL A 114 -8.73 -8.82 8.30
N LYS A 115 -8.35 -8.66 9.57
CA LYS A 115 -9.16 -9.01 10.73
C LYS A 115 -9.65 -7.75 11.41
N THR A 116 -10.95 -7.65 11.65
CA THR A 116 -11.60 -6.53 12.33
C THR A 116 -11.80 -6.81 13.81
N LYS A 117 -11.81 -5.76 14.64
CA LYS A 117 -12.12 -5.87 16.08
C LYS A 117 -13.61 -6.12 16.32
N GLU A 118 -14.45 -5.54 15.48
CA GLU A 118 -15.91 -5.70 15.51
C GLU A 118 -16.36 -6.99 14.81
N ALA A 119 -17.65 -7.32 14.90
CA ALA A 119 -18.21 -8.36 14.03
C ALA A 119 -18.33 -7.80 12.61
N PHE A 120 -17.71 -8.48 11.65
CA PHE A 120 -17.80 -8.11 10.24
C PHE A 120 -19.10 -8.61 9.59
N GLU A 121 -19.72 -7.74 8.80
CA GLU A 121 -20.85 -8.06 7.94
C GLU A 121 -20.54 -7.50 6.54
N PRO A 122 -20.49 -8.34 5.49
CA PRO A 122 -20.24 -7.85 4.13
C PRO A 122 -21.33 -6.87 3.67
N GLU A 123 -20.92 -5.72 3.14
CA GLU A 123 -21.82 -4.67 2.66
C GLU A 123 -21.52 -4.31 1.20
N VAL A 124 -22.37 -4.78 0.29
CA VAL A 124 -22.36 -4.35 -1.11
C VAL A 124 -23.23 -3.10 -1.24
N THR A 125 -22.62 -2.00 -1.64
CA THR A 125 -23.35 -0.76 -1.91
C THR A 125 -23.81 -0.77 -3.36
N THR A 126 -25.08 -0.45 -3.58
CA THR A 126 -25.75 -0.53 -4.89
C THR A 126 -26.36 0.81 -5.28
N GLY A 127 -26.50 1.06 -6.58
CA GLY A 127 -27.23 2.21 -7.11
C GLY A 127 -26.55 3.57 -6.86
N SER A 128 -25.22 3.57 -6.70
CA SER A 128 -24.43 4.79 -6.57
C SER A 128 -24.24 5.46 -7.94
N GLU A 129 -24.45 6.78 -8.01
CA GLU A 129 -24.14 7.61 -9.19
C GLU A 129 -22.63 7.94 -9.30
N TYR A 130 -21.79 7.32 -8.45
CA TYR A 130 -20.36 7.57 -8.36
C TYR A 130 -19.61 6.28 -8.07
N LEU A 131 -18.36 6.20 -8.52
CA LEU A 131 -17.43 5.16 -8.11
C LEU A 131 -17.22 5.25 -6.60
N LEU A 132 -17.52 4.17 -5.87
CA LEU A 132 -17.60 4.23 -4.41
C LEU A 132 -16.26 4.57 -3.76
N HIS A 133 -15.17 4.12 -4.36
CA HIS A 133 -13.84 4.45 -3.89
C HIS A 133 -13.53 5.96 -3.91
N GLN A 134 -14.29 6.75 -4.67
CA GLN A 134 -14.19 8.22 -4.73
C GLN A 134 -15.12 8.93 -3.75
N ARG A 135 -15.94 8.18 -2.98
CA ARG A 135 -16.92 8.71 -2.04
C ARG A 135 -16.73 8.12 -0.64
N PRO A 136 -15.72 8.59 0.11
CA PRO A 136 -15.41 8.09 1.44
C PRO A 136 -16.54 8.23 2.47
N GLU A 137 -17.56 9.04 2.18
CA GLU A 137 -18.76 9.23 2.99
C GLU A 137 -19.78 8.07 2.90
N PHE A 138 -19.68 7.22 1.88
CA PHE A 138 -20.59 6.08 1.66
C PHE A 138 -19.93 4.71 1.90
N THR A 139 -18.66 4.68 2.26
CA THR A 139 -17.91 3.46 2.54
C THR A 139 -17.93 3.14 4.03
N PRO A 140 -18.35 1.94 4.46
CA PRO A 140 -18.30 1.53 5.86
C PRO A 140 -16.89 1.59 6.45
N VAL A 141 -16.81 1.84 7.76
CA VAL A 141 -15.54 1.93 8.49
C VAL A 141 -15.45 0.80 9.51
N TYR A 142 -14.36 0.04 9.47
CA TYR A 142 -14.04 -1.01 10.45
C TYR A 142 -12.71 -0.74 11.14
N THR A 143 -12.57 -1.18 12.39
CA THR A 143 -11.30 -1.07 13.12
C THR A 143 -10.48 -2.34 12.90
N ALA A 144 -9.25 -2.20 12.42
CA ALA A 144 -8.38 -3.35 12.20
C ALA A 144 -7.82 -3.88 13.54
N GLU A 145 -7.99 -5.19 13.77
CA GLU A 145 -7.24 -5.95 14.76
C GLU A 145 -5.86 -6.34 14.19
N SER A 146 -5.86 -6.90 12.98
CA SER A 146 -4.65 -7.17 12.22
C SER A 146 -4.85 -6.97 10.73
N VAL A 147 -3.78 -6.60 10.04
CA VAL A 147 -3.72 -6.47 8.57
C VAL A 147 -2.53 -7.27 8.05
N TYR A 148 -2.72 -7.89 6.90
CA TYR A 148 -1.73 -8.72 6.22
C TYR A 148 -1.57 -8.17 4.82
N LEU A 149 -0.42 -7.58 4.55
CA LEU A 149 -0.11 -6.94 3.28
C LEU A 149 0.65 -7.92 2.40
N GLU A 150 0.30 -7.92 1.11
CA GLU A 150 1.17 -8.48 0.09
C GLU A 150 2.51 -7.73 0.09
N GLU A 151 3.59 -8.47 -0.11
CA GLU A 151 4.92 -7.90 -0.24
C GLU A 151 5.03 -7.08 -1.53
N VAL A 152 5.57 -5.88 -1.42
CA VAL A 152 5.92 -5.06 -2.58
C VAL A 152 7.40 -5.22 -2.84
N SER A 153 7.77 -5.65 -4.04
CA SER A 153 9.17 -5.86 -4.40
C SER A 153 9.93 -4.53 -4.47
N MET A 154 11.25 -4.57 -4.23
CA MET A 154 12.10 -3.39 -4.35
C MET A 154 12.08 -2.81 -5.78
N GLU A 155 11.98 -3.66 -6.81
CA GLU A 155 11.87 -3.23 -8.21
C GLU A 155 10.61 -2.39 -8.42
N GLN A 156 9.45 -2.84 -7.91
CA GLN A 156 8.20 -2.06 -7.96
C GLN A 156 8.34 -0.71 -7.26
N LEU A 157 8.98 -0.67 -6.09
CA LEU A 157 9.22 0.59 -5.37
C LEU A 157 10.10 1.56 -6.15
N ILE A 158 11.19 1.07 -6.75
CA ILE A 158 12.09 1.86 -7.57
C ILE A 158 11.35 2.40 -8.79
N GLU A 159 10.62 1.55 -9.52
CA GLU A 159 9.85 1.93 -10.70
C GLU A 159 8.78 2.97 -10.38
N GLY A 160 7.95 2.71 -9.35
CA GLY A 160 6.91 3.63 -8.93
C GLY A 160 7.47 4.97 -8.47
N PHE A 161 8.63 5.00 -7.82
CA PHE A 161 9.28 6.27 -7.44
C PHE A 161 9.91 7.00 -8.63
N MET A 162 10.48 6.29 -9.59
CA MET A 162 10.92 6.88 -10.85
C MET A 162 9.75 7.54 -11.60
N ASP A 163 8.56 6.96 -11.56
CA ASP A 163 7.34 7.54 -12.15
C ASP A 163 6.94 8.87 -11.54
N ASP A 164 7.22 9.11 -10.25
CA ASP A 164 7.00 10.42 -9.62
C ASP A 164 8.04 11.46 -10.07
N ILE A 165 9.26 11.01 -10.38
CA ILE A 165 10.37 11.89 -10.77
C ILE A 165 10.29 12.26 -12.26
N ARG A 166 9.88 11.35 -13.14
CA ARG A 166 9.81 11.55 -14.60
C ARG A 166 9.11 12.84 -15.06
N PRO A 167 8.00 13.29 -14.43
CA PRO A 167 7.35 14.56 -14.78
C PRO A 167 8.13 15.80 -14.36
N LEU A 168 9.12 15.66 -13.47
CA LEU A 168 10.01 16.72 -13.01
C LEU A 168 11.20 16.77 -13.97
N GLU A 169 11.20 17.71 -14.92
CA GLU A 169 12.36 17.93 -15.79
C GLU A 169 13.63 18.12 -14.93
N ASP A 170 14.67 17.32 -15.18
CA ASP A 170 15.90 17.27 -14.38
C ASP A 170 15.68 16.89 -12.89
N GLY A 171 14.66 16.09 -12.58
CA GLY A 171 14.36 15.60 -11.23
C GLY A 171 15.31 14.50 -10.76
N TYR A 172 15.61 14.50 -9.46
CA TYR A 172 16.41 13.48 -8.80
C TYR A 172 15.70 12.94 -7.56
N GLY A 173 16.02 11.70 -7.20
CA GLY A 173 15.45 11.05 -6.03
C GLY A 173 16.46 10.18 -5.30
N ILE A 174 16.33 10.12 -3.99
CA ILE A 174 17.04 9.19 -3.12
C ILE A 174 15.99 8.35 -2.40
N LEU A 175 15.98 7.06 -2.70
CA LEU A 175 15.29 6.06 -1.90
C LEU A 175 16.23 5.55 -0.81
N ILE A 176 15.75 5.55 0.43
CA ILE A 176 16.49 5.13 1.61
C ILE A 176 15.76 3.94 2.21
N PHE A 177 16.36 2.77 2.15
CA PHE A 177 15.87 1.57 2.82
C PHE A 177 16.57 1.41 4.16
N THR A 178 15.81 1.20 5.22
CA THR A 178 16.33 1.10 6.60
C THR A 178 15.81 -0.15 7.31
N ASP A 179 16.66 -0.78 8.12
CA ASP A 179 16.34 -1.93 8.97
C ASP A 179 15.81 -1.49 10.36
N LEU A 180 15.19 -0.32 10.43
CA LEU A 180 14.65 0.25 11.66
C LEU A 180 13.13 0.09 11.71
N PRO A 181 12.51 0.00 12.89
CA PRO A 181 11.05 0.14 13.02
C PRO A 181 10.56 1.47 12.46
N PHE A 182 9.38 1.48 11.84
CA PHE A 182 8.76 2.75 11.44
C PHE A 182 8.45 3.59 12.67
N SER A 183 9.01 4.78 12.77
CA SER A 183 8.68 5.77 13.80
C SER A 183 9.01 7.17 13.27
N GLN A 184 8.43 8.21 13.89
CA GLN A 184 8.73 9.58 13.51
C GLN A 184 10.24 9.89 13.63
N ASP A 185 10.86 9.46 14.72
CA ASP A 185 12.28 9.74 15.00
C ASP A 185 13.18 9.07 13.94
N ASN A 186 12.93 7.79 13.65
CA ASN A 186 13.71 7.05 12.64
C ASN A 186 13.51 7.62 11.23
N PHE A 187 12.26 7.99 10.88
CA PHE A 187 11.95 8.64 9.60
C PHE A 187 12.69 9.96 9.44
N MET A 188 12.62 10.82 10.46
CA MET A 188 13.26 12.13 10.43
C MET A 188 14.80 12.00 10.43
N GLU A 189 15.37 11.07 11.19
CA GLU A 189 16.80 10.81 11.20
C GLU A 189 17.30 10.40 9.82
N ALA A 190 16.72 9.37 9.22
CA ALA A 190 17.09 8.87 7.90
C ALA A 190 16.93 9.95 6.81
N ARG A 191 15.80 10.67 6.82
CA ARG A 191 15.53 11.74 5.86
C ARG A 191 16.53 12.91 5.99
N SER A 192 16.90 13.26 7.22
CA SER A 192 17.78 14.40 7.49
C SER A 192 19.21 14.24 6.94
N LEU A 193 19.64 13.01 6.62
CA LEU A 193 20.98 12.72 6.09
C LEU A 193 21.27 13.47 4.79
N PHE A 194 20.24 13.66 3.96
CA PHE A 194 20.34 14.27 2.63
C PHE A 194 19.45 15.49 2.41
N ASP A 195 18.60 15.86 3.38
CA ASP A 195 17.74 17.06 3.29
C ASP A 195 18.48 18.38 3.05
N ASN A 196 19.77 18.45 3.41
CA ASN A 196 20.59 19.64 3.18
C ASN A 196 21.24 19.69 1.79
N TYR A 197 21.16 18.63 0.97
CA TYR A 197 21.63 18.71 -0.41
C TYR A 197 20.61 19.44 -1.26
N HIS A 198 21.10 20.40 -2.05
CA HIS A 198 20.28 21.13 -3.00
C HIS A 198 21.01 21.20 -4.33
N PHE A 199 20.26 21.08 -5.42
CA PHE A 199 20.79 21.36 -6.74
C PHE A 199 20.69 22.88 -6.99
N PRO A 200 21.74 23.55 -7.51
CA PRO A 200 21.67 24.98 -7.81
C PRO A 200 20.65 25.37 -8.88
N GLY A 201 20.13 24.41 -9.66
CA GLY A 201 19.04 24.60 -10.63
C GLY A 201 17.64 24.51 -10.02
N ASP A 202 16.61 24.44 -10.86
CA ASP A 202 15.20 24.21 -10.44
C ASP A 202 14.91 22.73 -10.12
N SER A 203 15.94 21.87 -10.12
CA SER A 203 15.83 20.44 -9.83
C SER A 203 15.48 20.17 -8.37
N PHE A 204 14.60 19.20 -8.16
CA PHE A 204 14.18 18.75 -6.83
C PHE A 204 14.88 17.43 -6.47
N VAL A 205 15.30 17.30 -5.22
CA VAL A 205 15.64 16.01 -4.61
C VAL A 205 14.47 15.59 -3.76
N ILE A 206 13.91 14.42 -4.07
CA ILE A 206 12.91 13.79 -3.21
C ILE A 206 13.62 12.70 -2.41
N ASN A 207 13.64 12.86 -1.08
CA ASN A 207 14.09 11.84 -0.15
C ASN A 207 12.87 11.04 0.31
N GLN A 208 12.84 9.74 0.01
CA GLN A 208 11.84 8.83 0.57
C GLN A 208 12.51 7.77 1.43
N VAL A 209 11.88 7.45 2.54
CA VAL A 209 12.37 6.47 3.51
C VAL A 209 11.41 5.29 3.55
N TYR A 210 11.96 4.10 3.34
CA TYR A 210 11.27 2.83 3.40
C TYR A 210 11.87 2.01 4.55
N PHE A 211 10.99 1.39 5.33
CA PHE A 211 11.37 0.59 6.48
C PHE A 211 11.16 -0.87 6.12
N THR A 212 12.23 -1.64 6.20
CA THR A 212 12.20 -3.09 5.98
C THR A 212 11.93 -3.84 7.27
N THR A 213 12.25 -3.23 8.43
CA THR A 213 12.14 -3.79 9.78
C THR A 213 12.73 -5.21 9.91
N GLU A 214 12.63 -5.85 11.08
CA GLU A 214 13.15 -7.23 11.30
C GLU A 214 12.57 -8.29 10.36
N ALA A 215 11.58 -7.95 9.53
CA ALA A 215 10.95 -8.84 8.57
C ALA A 215 11.84 -9.24 7.39
N GLY A 216 12.98 -8.55 7.18
CA GLY A 216 13.93 -8.94 6.14
C GLY A 216 13.35 -8.88 4.73
N MET A 217 12.34 -8.02 4.50
CA MET A 217 11.56 -7.91 3.26
C MET A 217 12.45 -7.81 2.01
N TYR A 218 13.66 -7.25 2.13
CA TYR A 218 14.62 -7.16 1.03
C TYR A 218 15.99 -7.78 1.34
N ASP A 219 16.09 -8.71 2.29
CA ASP A 219 17.37 -9.32 2.70
C ASP A 219 18.05 -10.10 1.56
N ASP A 220 17.27 -10.62 0.60
CA ASP A 220 17.82 -11.28 -0.60
C ASP A 220 18.36 -10.29 -1.65
N ALA A 221 17.97 -9.01 -1.56
CA ALA A 221 18.32 -7.96 -2.50
C ALA A 221 19.31 -6.93 -1.92
N VAL A 222 19.41 -6.82 -0.60
CA VAL A 222 20.25 -5.86 0.12
C VAL A 222 21.23 -6.57 1.04
N ASP A 223 22.53 -6.40 0.77
CA ASP A 223 23.59 -6.99 1.61
C ASP A 223 23.81 -6.24 2.93
N ALA A 224 23.45 -4.94 3.00
CA ALA A 224 23.63 -4.10 4.18
C ALA A 224 22.70 -2.88 4.18
N TYR A 225 22.16 -2.55 5.35
CA TYR A 225 21.38 -1.34 5.61
C TYR A 225 22.18 -0.27 6.39
N PRO A 226 21.84 1.02 6.24
CA PRO A 226 20.90 1.57 5.29
C PRO A 226 21.38 1.38 3.84
N TYR A 227 20.42 1.19 2.93
CA TYR A 227 20.68 0.99 1.51
C TYR A 227 20.04 2.11 0.71
N TYR A 228 20.80 2.68 -0.21
CA TYR A 228 20.43 3.89 -0.93
C TYR A 228 20.32 3.61 -2.42
N VAL A 229 19.23 4.06 -3.03
CA VAL A 229 19.07 4.09 -4.48
C VAL A 229 18.97 5.54 -4.91
N PHE A 230 19.98 6.00 -5.65
CA PHE A 230 20.00 7.35 -6.21
C PHE A 230 19.69 7.28 -7.70
N MET A 231 18.71 8.07 -8.12
CA MET A 231 18.13 8.00 -9.45
C MET A 231 17.75 9.38 -9.97
N ASN A 232 17.51 9.45 -11.27
CA ASN A 232 16.91 10.60 -11.94
C ASN A 232 15.70 10.18 -12.79
N ASP A 233 15.14 11.14 -13.53
CA ASP A 233 14.00 10.96 -14.44
C ASP A 233 14.16 9.85 -15.51
N SER A 234 15.37 9.33 -15.72
CA SER A 234 15.66 8.38 -16.81
C SER A 234 16.23 7.05 -16.36
N ARG A 235 16.89 6.99 -15.19
CA ARG A 235 17.58 5.78 -14.72
C ARG A 235 17.93 5.82 -13.24
N VAL A 236 18.22 4.64 -12.70
CA VAL A 236 19.04 4.49 -11.50
C VAL A 236 20.49 4.87 -11.83
N ILE A 237 21.08 5.75 -11.02
CA ILE A 237 22.45 6.24 -11.16
C ILE A 237 23.39 5.37 -10.33
N THR A 238 23.03 5.11 -9.07
CA THR A 238 23.78 4.19 -8.21
C THR A 238 22.87 3.52 -7.17
N GLU A 239 23.37 2.40 -6.67
CA GLU A 239 22.83 1.57 -5.60
C GLU A 239 23.98 1.29 -4.64
N THR A 240 23.88 1.72 -3.38
CA THR A 240 25.00 1.56 -2.43
C THR A 240 24.51 1.53 -0.98
N SER A 241 25.26 0.86 -0.11
CA SER A 241 25.13 0.96 1.36
C SER A 241 26.21 1.88 1.96
N ASP A 242 27.08 2.48 1.14
CA ASP A 242 28.12 3.42 1.57
C ASP A 242 27.61 4.86 1.46
N GLU A 243 27.32 5.48 2.60
CA GLU A 243 26.85 6.86 2.69
C GLU A 243 27.87 7.86 2.12
N ASP A 244 29.18 7.65 2.33
CA ASP A 244 30.23 8.54 1.85
C ASP A 244 30.36 8.46 0.32
N GLU A 245 30.15 7.28 -0.26
CA GLU A 245 30.07 7.09 -1.71
C GLU A 245 28.91 7.90 -2.30
N LEU A 246 27.70 7.76 -1.75
CA LEU A 246 26.53 8.52 -2.20
C LEU A 246 26.75 10.03 -2.07
N ARG A 247 27.30 10.50 -0.94
CA ARG A 247 27.62 11.92 -0.72
C ARG A 247 28.61 12.45 -1.77
N THR A 248 29.60 11.65 -2.13
CA THR A 248 30.59 12.01 -3.17
C THR A 248 29.92 12.12 -4.52
N LEU A 249 29.07 11.15 -4.89
CA LEU A 249 28.36 11.14 -6.15
C LEU A 249 27.40 12.32 -6.29
N LEU A 250 26.68 12.69 -5.23
CA LEU A 250 25.84 13.89 -5.21
C LEU A 250 26.66 15.15 -5.52
N GLU A 251 27.85 15.29 -4.92
CA GLU A 251 28.73 16.43 -5.18
C GLU A 251 29.29 16.41 -6.63
N GLU A 252 29.54 15.24 -7.20
CA GLU A 252 29.99 15.07 -8.60
C GLU A 252 28.89 15.40 -9.62
N GLU A 253 27.64 15.06 -9.32
CA GLU A 253 26.46 15.43 -10.12
C GLU A 253 26.11 16.92 -9.98
N GLY A 254 26.74 17.65 -9.05
CA GLY A 254 26.63 19.10 -8.91
C GLY A 254 25.70 19.57 -7.80
N PHE A 255 25.31 18.68 -6.88
CA PHE A 255 24.60 19.06 -5.67
C PHE A 255 25.52 19.79 -4.69
N GLU A 256 25.01 20.86 -4.09
CA GLU A 256 25.71 21.61 -3.06
C GLU A 256 25.14 21.29 -1.67
N ARG A 257 26.00 21.20 -0.65
CA ARG A 257 25.54 21.13 0.74
C ARG A 257 25.08 22.51 1.19
N GLY A 258 23.81 22.64 1.53
CA GLY A 258 23.25 23.82 2.17
C GLY A 258 23.99 24.12 3.46
N ARG A 259 24.30 25.40 3.71
CA ARG A 259 24.74 25.81 5.05
C ARG A 259 23.54 25.71 5.97
N SER A 260 23.53 24.72 6.86
CA SER A 260 22.62 24.68 8.00
C SER A 260 22.62 26.05 8.68
N ILE A 261 21.51 26.78 8.60
CA ILE A 261 21.27 27.95 9.43
C ILE A 261 20.94 27.40 10.81
N GLN A 262 21.98 27.22 11.63
CA GLN A 262 21.83 26.93 13.07
C GLN A 262 21.21 28.13 13.80
#